data_AF-C0GCW1-F1
#
_entry.id   AF-C0GCW1-F1
#
_cell.length_a   1.000
_cell.length_b   1.000
_cell.length_c   1.000
_cell.angle_alpha   90.00
_cell.angle_beta   90.00
_cell.angle_gamma   90.00
#
_symmetry.space_group_name_H-M   'P 1'
#
loop_
_entity.id
_entity.type
_entity.pdbx_description
1 polymer ?
#
loop_
_entity_poly.entity_id
_entity_poly.type
_entity_poly.pdbx_seq_one_letter_code
_entity_poly.pdbx_strand_id
1 'polypeptide(L)'
;MKRYWIQTCKEDVLSKQGWVSIHTLEYHPELLQRLALLGVVEIRHERIHTREINRLKKLLCLRRSLGVNTAGAVIILDLLEKVESLQEQVRQLQEE
;
A
#
# COMPACT_ATOMS: atom_id res chain seq x y z
N MET A 1 26.53 -16.72 8.93
CA MET A 1 25.23 -17.07 8.30
C MET A 1 24.17 -16.10 8.80
N LYS A 2 23.65 -15.19 7.95
CA LYS A 2 22.63 -14.20 8.36
C LYS A 2 21.24 -14.79 8.13
N ARG A 3 20.48 -15.01 9.21
CA ARG A 3 19.07 -15.44 9.18
C ARG A 3 18.21 -14.24 8.82
N TYR A 4 17.63 -14.25 7.62
CA TYR A 4 16.64 -13.25 7.22
C TYR A 4 15.28 -13.65 7.81
N TRP A 5 14.78 -12.83 8.74
CA TRP A 5 13.42 -12.97 9.25
C TRP A 5 12.46 -12.53 8.13
N ILE A 6 11.81 -13.50 7.48
CA ILE A 6 10.60 -13.25 6.69
C ILE A 6 9.52 -12.89 7.71
N GLN A 7 9.39 -11.60 7.97
CA GLN A 7 8.20 -11.09 8.64
C GLN A 7 7.10 -11.17 7.60
N THR A 8 6.31 -12.24 7.68
CA THR A 8 5.08 -12.38 6.92
C THR A 8 4.24 -11.14 7.21
N CYS A 9 4.05 -10.30 6.19
CA CYS A 9 3.14 -9.17 6.28
C CYS A 9 1.74 -9.76 6.48
N LYS A 10 1.29 -9.83 7.74
CA LYS A 10 -0.10 -10.14 8.03
C LYS A 10 -0.94 -9.06 7.37
N GLU A 11 -1.81 -9.51 6.48
CA GLU A 11 -2.88 -8.71 5.94
C GLU A 11 -3.86 -8.47 7.07
N ASP A 12 -3.64 -7.42 7.88
CA ASP A 12 -4.70 -6.99 8.79
C ASP A 12 -5.80 -6.44 7.91
N VAL A 13 -6.84 -7.24 7.76
CA VAL A 13 -8.13 -6.83 7.23
C VAL A 13 -8.66 -5.77 8.19
N LEU A 14 -8.28 -4.50 7.97
CA LEU A 14 -9.04 -3.35 8.47
C LEU A 14 -10.38 -3.38 7.75
N SER A 15 -11.28 -4.23 8.24
CA SER A 15 -12.61 -4.50 7.70
C SER A 15 -13.57 -3.31 7.81
N LYS A 16 -13.16 -2.24 8.52
CA LYS A 16 -13.90 -0.98 8.61
C LYS A 16 -13.40 0.02 7.56
N GLN A 17 -14.26 0.30 6.58
CA GLN A 17 -14.07 1.43 5.66
C GLN A 17 -14.27 2.74 6.43
N GLY A 18 -13.32 3.68 6.34
CA GLY A 18 -13.43 4.95 7.04
C GLY A 18 -12.14 5.76 7.08
N TRP A 19 -12.20 6.92 7.74
CA TRP A 19 -11.07 7.82 7.96
C TRP A 19 -10.42 7.52 9.31
N VAL A 20 -9.10 7.34 9.32
CA VAL A 20 -8.30 7.08 10.52
C VAL A 20 -7.31 8.22 10.72
N SER A 21 -7.15 8.68 11.95
CA SER A 21 -6.19 9.75 12.29
C SER A 21 -4.75 9.28 12.11
N ILE A 22 -3.90 10.13 11.51
CA ILE A 22 -2.48 9.83 11.29
C ILE A 22 -1.74 9.56 12.60
N HIS A 23 -2.07 10.29 13.65
CA HIS A 23 -1.45 10.15 14.98
C HIS A 23 -1.71 8.77 15.64
N THR A 24 -2.71 8.03 15.15
CA THR A 24 -3.00 6.67 15.65
C THR A 24 -2.26 5.58 14.88
N LEU A 25 -1.55 5.93 13.81
CA LEU A 25 -0.76 4.98 13.03
C LEU A 25 0.64 4.87 13.61
N GLU A 26 1.25 3.68 13.47
CA GLU A 26 2.63 3.42 13.89
C GLU A 26 3.69 4.08 12.96
N TYR A 27 3.27 4.92 12.03
CA TYR A 27 4.13 5.54 11.02
C TYR A 27 4.44 6.99 11.38
N HIS A 28 5.71 7.38 11.18
CA HIS A 28 6.14 8.75 11.44
C HIS A 28 5.42 9.74 10.49
N PRO A 29 4.93 10.90 10.97
CA PRO A 29 4.16 11.85 10.15
C PRO A 29 4.90 12.31 8.89
N GLU A 30 6.22 12.52 8.97
CA GLU A 30 7.05 12.90 7.82
C GLU A 30 7.06 11.85 6.71
N LEU A 31 7.06 10.56 7.06
CA LEU A 31 6.99 9.49 6.08
C LEU A 31 5.65 9.54 5.34
N LEU A 32 4.56 9.72 6.09
CA LEU A 32 3.22 9.81 5.52
C LEU A 32 3.07 11.03 4.61
N GLN A 33 3.62 12.19 4.99
CA GLN A 33 3.66 13.38 4.13
C GLN A 33 4.43 13.13 2.83
N ARG A 34 5.62 12.50 2.91
CA ARG A 34 6.39 12.14 1.70
C ARG A 34 5.61 11.21 0.78
N LEU A 35 4.90 10.24 1.35
CA LEU A 35 4.08 9.31 0.58
C LEU A 35 2.84 9.99 -0.01
N ALA A 36 2.29 11.00 0.66
CA ALA A 36 1.22 11.82 0.11
C ALA A 36 1.71 12.68 -1.07
N LEU A 37 2.91 13.26 -0.97
CA LEU A 37 3.54 13.98 -2.09
C LEU A 37 3.81 13.08 -3.30
N LEU A 38 4.04 11.79 -3.07
CA LEU A 38 4.22 10.79 -4.13
C LEU A 38 2.88 10.21 -4.63
N GLY A 39 1.74 10.68 -4.14
CA GLY A 39 0.40 10.22 -4.57
C GLY A 39 0.00 8.84 -4.05
N VAL A 40 0.74 8.27 -3.10
CA VAL A 40 0.47 6.92 -2.55
C VAL A 40 -0.72 6.94 -1.60
N VAL A 41 -0.85 8.01 -0.82
CA VAL A 41 -1.91 8.21 0.17
C VAL A 41 -2.45 9.63 0.06
N GLU A 42 -3.71 9.82 0.36
CA GLU A 42 -4.38 11.10 0.44
C GLU A 42 -4.62 11.45 1.91
N ILE A 43 -4.00 12.53 2.36
CA ILE A 43 -4.16 13.03 3.72
C ILE A 43 -5.18 14.17 3.69
N ARG A 44 -6.31 14.01 4.39
CA ARG A 44 -7.30 15.08 4.59
C ARG A 44 -7.52 15.34 6.07
N HIS A 45 -7.34 16.59 6.52
CA HIS A 45 -7.51 16.97 7.93
C HIS A 45 -6.76 16.03 8.91
N GLU A 46 -5.52 15.69 8.58
CA GLU A 46 -4.68 14.74 9.34
C GLU A 46 -5.25 13.32 9.45
N ARG A 47 -6.12 12.93 8.52
CA ARG A 47 -6.70 11.59 8.42
C ARG A 47 -6.37 10.95 7.09
N ILE A 48 -6.24 9.62 7.10
CA ILE A 48 -6.01 8.77 5.92
C ILE A 48 -7.16 7.78 5.82
N HIS A 49 -7.63 7.52 4.60
CA HIS A 49 -8.67 6.53 4.37
C HIS A 49 -8.13 5.10 4.53
N THR A 50 -8.89 4.17 5.11
CA THR A 50 -8.41 2.80 5.37
C THR A 50 -7.96 2.05 4.11
N ARG A 51 -8.54 2.34 2.93
CA ARG A 51 -8.06 1.82 1.63
C ARG A 51 -6.57 2.15 1.39
N GLU A 52 -6.15 3.33 1.80
CA GLU A 52 -4.82 3.86 1.54
C GLU A 52 -3.81 3.36 2.56
N ILE A 53 -4.28 2.97 3.75
CA ILE A 53 -3.46 2.23 4.72
C ILE A 53 -3.08 0.87 4.14
N ASN A 54 -4.00 0.17 3.48
CA ASN A 54 -3.67 -1.10 2.81
C ASN A 54 -2.68 -0.88 1.67
N ARG A 55 -2.85 0.17 0.87
CA ARG A 55 -1.90 0.58 -0.17
C ARG A 55 -0.52 0.88 0.40
N LEU A 56 -0.45 1.60 1.52
CA LEU A 56 0.78 1.89 2.26
C LEU A 56 1.48 0.60 2.75
N LYS A 57 0.73 -0.34 3.32
CA LYS A 57 1.27 -1.64 3.75
C LYS A 57 1.86 -2.42 2.58
N LYS A 58 1.14 -2.49 1.45
CA LYS A 58 1.64 -3.11 0.21
C LYS A 58 2.94 -2.45 -0.27
N LEU A 59 3.02 -1.13 -0.27
CA LEU A 59 4.24 -0.40 -0.63
C LEU A 59 5.43 -0.76 0.27
N LEU A 60 5.24 -0.73 1.59
CA LEU A 60 6.31 -1.06 2.54
C LEU A 60 6.76 -2.51 2.40
N CYS A 61 5.81 -3.42 2.12
CA CYS A 61 6.11 -4.82 1.81
C CYS A 61 6.94 -4.93 0.53
N LEU A 62 6.53 -4.31 -0.57
CA LEU A 62 7.28 -4.30 -1.83
C LEU A 62 8.70 -3.79 -1.65
N ARG A 63 8.85 -2.68 -0.92
CA ARG A 63 10.15 -2.09 -0.59
C ARG A 63 11.07 -3.09 0.13
N ARG A 64 10.53 -3.81 1.11
CA ARG A 64 11.28 -4.79 1.91
C ARG A 64 11.58 -6.08 1.13
N SER A 65 10.61 -6.58 0.38
CA SER A 65 10.69 -7.87 -0.31
C SER A 65 11.52 -7.81 -1.58
N LEU A 66 11.46 -6.70 -2.32
CA LEU A 66 12.18 -6.52 -3.59
C LEU A 66 13.46 -5.69 -3.44
N GLY A 67 13.72 -5.10 -2.27
CA GLY A 67 14.90 -4.27 -2.04
C GLY A 67 14.92 -2.97 -2.87
N VAL A 68 13.76 -2.52 -3.34
CA VAL A 68 13.62 -1.30 -4.15
C VAL A 68 13.52 -0.06 -3.26
N ASN A 69 13.80 1.11 -3.80
CA ASN A 69 13.55 2.38 -3.09
C ASN A 69 12.05 2.73 -3.09
N THR A 70 11.67 3.79 -2.38
CA THR A 70 10.26 4.20 -2.27
C THR A 70 9.64 4.52 -3.63
N ALA A 71 10.32 5.28 -4.49
CA ALA A 71 9.80 5.63 -5.82
C ALA A 71 9.58 4.40 -6.71
N GLY A 72 10.53 3.46 -6.70
CA GLY A 72 10.39 2.18 -7.40
C GLY A 72 9.24 1.35 -6.84
N ALA A 73 9.06 1.33 -5.52
CA ALA A 73 7.94 0.64 -4.90
C ALA A 73 6.58 1.25 -5.28
N VAL A 74 6.48 2.57 -5.44
CA VAL A 74 5.27 3.24 -5.96
C VAL A 74 4.96 2.76 -7.37
N ILE A 75 5.94 2.83 -8.28
CA ILE A 75 5.75 2.42 -9.68
C ILE A 75 5.30 0.96 -9.75
N ILE A 76 5.94 0.07 -8.99
CA ILE A 76 5.58 -1.35 -8.97
C ILE A 76 4.16 -1.54 -8.43
N LEU A 77 3.78 -0.81 -7.37
CA LEU A 77 2.44 -0.90 -6.81
C LEU A 77 1.37 -0.48 -7.82
N ASP A 78 1.58 0.62 -8.54
CA ASP A 78 0.66 1.10 -9.57
C ASP A 78 0.53 0.10 -10.73
N LEU A 79 1.66 -0.52 -11.13
CA LEU A 79 1.67 -1.57 -12.14
C LEU A 79 0.90 -2.81 -11.68
N LEU A 80 1.05 -3.23 -10.42
CA LEU A 80 0.30 -4.35 -9.85
C LEU A 80 -1.20 -4.07 -9.85
N GLU A 81 -1.63 -2.89 -9.39
CA GLU A 81 -3.05 -2.49 -9.42
C GLU A 81 -3.61 -2.48 -10.85
N LYS A 82 -2.82 -2.01 -11.82
CA LYS A 82 -3.22 -2.04 -13.24
C LYS A 82 -3.35 -3.47 -13.77
N VAL A 83 -2.42 -4.36 -13.43
CA VAL A 83 -2.48 -5.77 -13.84
C VAL A 83 -3.69 -6.46 -13.21
N GLU A 84 -3.96 -6.24 -11.92
CA GLU A 84 -5.13 -6.77 -11.23
C GLU A 84 -6.43 -6.32 -11.93
N SER A 85 -6.55 -5.03 -12.27
CA SER A 85 -7.70 -4.49 -12.99
C SER A 85 -7.86 -5.07 -14.40
N LEU A 86 -6.76 -5.27 -15.13
CA LEU A 86 -6.79 -5.88 -16.46
C LEU A 86 -7.18 -7.35 -16.41
N GLN A 87 -6.67 -8.10 -15.42
CA GLN A 87 -7.04 -9.50 -15.22
C GLN A 87 -8.52 -9.66 -14.90
N GLU A 88 -9.08 -8.74 -14.11
CA GLU A 88 -10.50 -8.74 -13.80
C GLU A 88 -11.36 -8.49 -15.03
N GLN A 89 -10.98 -7.52 -15.88
CA GLN A 89 -11.68 -7.28 -17.16
C GLN A 89 -11.62 -8.50 -18.08
N VAL A 90 -10.47 -9.18 -18.17
CA VAL A 90 -10.35 -10.41 -18.96
C VAL A 90 -11.26 -11.52 -18.41
N ARG A 91 -11.33 -11.72 -17.09
CA ARG A 91 -12.24 -12.70 -16.47
C ARG A 91 -13.69 -12.42 -16.82
N GLN A 92 -14.12 -11.17 -16.70
CA GLN A 92 -15.48 -10.76 -17.02
C GLN A 92 -15.85 -11.04 -18.48
N LEU A 93 -14.91 -10.80 -19.42
CA LEU A 93 -15.11 -11.10 -20.85
C LEU A 93 -15.10 -12.60 -21.19
N GLN A 94 -14.50 -13.44 -20.35
CA GLN A 94 -14.47 -14.90 -20.55
C GLN A 94 -15.69 -15.61 -19.96
N GLU A 95 -16.38 -14.96 -19.03
CA GLU A 95 -17.61 -15.47 -18.40
C GLU A 95 -18.89 -15.10 -19.18
N GLU A 96 -18.78 -14.22 -20.19
CA GLU A 96 -19.81 -13.92 -21.21
C GLU A 96 -19.72 -14.86 -22.42
#